data_AF-C7NKE2-F1
#
_entry.id   AF-C7NKE2-F1
#
_cell.length_a   1.000
_cell.length_b   1.000
_cell.length_c   1.000
_cell.angle_alpha   90.00
_cell.angle_beta   90.00
_cell.angle_gamma   90.00
#
_symmetry.space_group_name_H-M   'P 1'
#
loop_
_entity.id
_entity.type
_entity.pdbx_description
1 polymer ?
#
loop_
_entity_poly.entity_id
_entity_poly.type
_entity_poly.pdbx_seq_one_letter_code
_entity_poly.pdbx_strand_id
1 'polypeptide(L)'
;MSDTTGRSTGRPRTAEELHGQWRTRGEVVLEAVNASAYLVSNIFFGLSVAPGVTGLTLLVLAIAVGAVRLGIIAGALVALSLTLVAFGARQRRACHRRPAPVWAVDRRGVTIDGVGPVPWGELEPPRWRLEFTPTHGGLNWVRALSLTLVALGARQRRALDLHPQARAVLNVAATPVGSHTPLLHPVRIPMMKGTPRGEFVAFLAQAHAEMRNP
;
A
#
# COMPACT_ATOMS: atom_id res chain seq x y z
N MET A 1 14.12 -1.55 -26.02
CA MET A 1 12.94 -1.06 -25.26
C MET A 1 11.89 -2.15 -25.34
N SER A 2 11.87 -3.04 -24.34
CA SER A 2 10.94 -4.18 -24.32
C SER A 2 9.70 -3.78 -23.56
N ASP A 3 8.60 -3.68 -24.28
CA ASP A 3 7.26 -3.42 -23.77
C ASP A 3 6.81 -4.62 -22.91
N THR A 4 7.15 -4.55 -21.62
CA THR A 4 6.88 -5.62 -20.64
C THR A 4 5.76 -5.20 -19.70
N THR A 5 4.77 -4.47 -20.22
CA THR A 5 3.52 -4.22 -19.50
C THR A 5 2.65 -5.47 -19.64
N GLY A 6 2.97 -6.48 -18.82
CA GLY A 6 2.16 -7.69 -18.70
C GLY A 6 0.71 -7.31 -18.42
N ARG A 7 -0.14 -7.48 -19.43
CA ARG A 7 -1.60 -7.38 -19.29
C ARG A 7 -2.02 -8.34 -18.18
N SER A 8 -2.39 -7.75 -17.05
CA SER A 8 -3.13 -8.40 -15.96
C SER A 8 -4.27 -9.23 -16.55
N THR A 9 -4.22 -10.54 -16.38
CA THR A 9 -5.25 -11.50 -16.80
C THR A 9 -6.52 -11.44 -15.94
N GLY A 10 -6.73 -10.36 -15.17
CA GLY A 10 -7.85 -10.19 -14.26
C GLY A 10 -7.81 -11.08 -13.01
N ARG A 11 -7.04 -12.17 -13.04
CA ARG A 11 -6.82 -13.06 -11.89
C ARG A 11 -5.75 -12.49 -10.95
N PRO A 12 -5.97 -12.50 -9.62
CA PRO A 12 -4.92 -12.17 -8.66
C PRO A 12 -3.75 -13.14 -8.79
N ARG A 13 -2.54 -12.60 -8.89
CA ARG A 13 -1.30 -13.38 -8.90
C ARG A 13 -0.99 -13.91 -7.51
N THR A 14 -0.53 -15.16 -7.43
CA THR A 14 -0.13 -15.81 -6.18
C THR A 14 1.38 -15.71 -5.96
N ALA A 15 1.83 -15.99 -4.72
CA ALA A 15 3.25 -16.04 -4.38
C ALA A 15 4.01 -17.05 -5.23
N GLU A 16 3.43 -18.23 -5.47
CA GLU A 16 4.04 -19.29 -6.29
C GLU A 16 4.23 -18.87 -7.75
N GLU A 17 3.25 -18.19 -8.34
CA GLU A 17 3.35 -17.67 -9.71
C GLU A 17 4.44 -16.59 -9.82
N LEU A 18 4.56 -15.73 -8.81
CA LEU A 18 5.62 -14.72 -8.74
C LEU A 18 6.99 -15.38 -8.58
N HIS A 19 7.10 -16.36 -7.70
CA HIS A 19 8.36 -17.09 -7.46
C HIS A 19 8.80 -17.88 -8.69
N GLY A 20 7.87 -18.55 -9.37
CA GLY A 20 8.12 -19.23 -10.64
C GLY A 20 8.56 -18.26 -11.74
N GLN A 21 7.93 -17.08 -11.86
CA GLN A 21 8.39 -16.04 -12.77
C GLN A 21 9.80 -15.57 -12.42
N TRP A 22 10.07 -15.32 -11.15
CA TRP A 22 11.37 -14.85 -10.68
C TRP A 22 12.49 -15.87 -10.97
N ARG A 23 12.24 -17.16 -10.74
CA ARG A 23 13.21 -18.22 -11.07
C ARG A 23 13.48 -18.34 -12.57
N THR A 24 12.43 -18.24 -13.39
CA THR A 24 12.53 -18.42 -14.84
C THR A 24 13.09 -17.20 -15.58
N ARG A 25 12.70 -15.99 -15.18
CA ARG A 25 13.08 -14.73 -15.85
C ARG A 25 14.19 -13.97 -15.13
N GLY A 26 14.50 -14.33 -13.88
CA GLY A 26 15.45 -13.64 -13.03
C GLY A 26 14.92 -12.36 -12.37
N GLU A 27 13.70 -11.93 -12.72
CA GLU A 27 13.10 -10.67 -12.26
C GLU A 27 11.56 -10.72 -12.21
N VAL A 28 11.01 -10.03 -11.22
CA VAL A 28 9.58 -9.72 -11.09
C VAL A 28 9.41 -8.22 -10.93
N VAL A 29 8.66 -7.60 -11.86
CA VAL A 29 8.31 -6.17 -11.82
C VAL A 29 6.83 -6.03 -11.50
N LEU A 30 6.51 -5.25 -10.47
CA LEU A 30 5.15 -5.00 -9.99
C LEU A 30 4.96 -3.52 -9.70
N GLU A 31 3.79 -2.99 -10.00
CA GLU A 31 3.44 -1.62 -9.65
C GLU A 31 2.63 -1.60 -8.35
N ALA A 32 2.95 -0.69 -7.42
CA ALA A 32 2.18 -0.52 -6.20
C ALA A 32 0.76 0.01 -6.48
N VAL A 33 -0.16 -0.20 -5.54
CA VAL A 33 -1.46 0.48 -5.55
C VAL A 33 -1.27 1.90 -5.01
N ASN A 34 -1.94 2.87 -5.63
CA ASN A 34 -1.87 4.25 -5.15
C ASN A 34 -2.57 4.37 -3.76
N ALA A 35 -1.76 4.52 -2.71
CA ALA A 35 -2.23 4.51 -1.32
C ALA A 35 -3.15 5.70 -0.99
N SER A 36 -2.94 6.87 -1.60
CA SER A 36 -3.77 8.05 -1.34
C SER A 36 -5.18 7.87 -1.88
N ALA A 37 -5.33 7.31 -3.08
CA ALA A 37 -6.64 7.00 -3.64
C ALA A 37 -7.39 5.93 -2.80
N TYR A 38 -6.65 4.96 -2.22
CA TYR A 38 -7.24 3.95 -1.33
C TYR A 38 -7.70 4.55 0.00
N LEU A 39 -6.89 5.44 0.59
CA LEU A 39 -7.26 6.17 1.80
C LEU A 39 -8.50 7.03 1.57
N VAL A 40 -8.51 7.81 0.48
CA VAL A 40 -9.66 8.64 0.09
C VAL A 40 -10.91 7.75 -0.06
N SER A 41 -10.80 6.62 -0.76
CA SER A 41 -11.90 5.67 -0.88
C SER A 41 -12.44 5.23 0.49
N ASN A 42 -11.58 4.89 1.45
CA ASN A 42 -12.01 4.45 2.77
C ASN A 42 -12.69 5.58 3.57
N ILE A 43 -12.21 6.82 3.45
CA ILE A 43 -12.85 7.99 4.07
C ILE A 43 -14.28 8.15 3.53
N PHE A 44 -14.47 8.10 2.22
CA PHE A 44 -15.80 8.23 1.62
C PHE A 44 -16.75 7.09 2.02
N PHE A 45 -16.26 5.85 2.10
CA PHE A 45 -17.06 4.74 2.61
C PHE A 45 -17.41 4.94 4.09
N GLY A 46 -16.47 5.34 4.94
CA GLY A 46 -16.74 5.63 6.36
C GLY A 46 -17.77 6.75 6.54
N LEU A 47 -17.61 7.85 5.80
CA LEU A 47 -18.53 8.99 5.83
C LEU A 47 -19.93 8.64 5.29
N SER A 48 -20.05 7.62 4.44
CA SER A 48 -21.36 7.22 3.89
C SER A 48 -22.27 6.53 4.90
N VAL A 49 -21.70 5.92 5.96
CA VAL A 49 -22.46 5.09 6.91
C VAL A 49 -23.43 5.94 7.72
N ALA A 50 -22.96 7.04 8.33
CA ALA A 50 -23.78 7.90 9.19
C ALA A 50 -25.02 8.49 8.50
N PRO A 51 -24.94 9.12 7.31
CA PRO A 51 -26.13 9.61 6.60
C PRO A 51 -27.01 8.46 6.10
N GLY A 52 -26.44 7.30 5.73
CA GLY A 52 -27.21 6.14 5.29
C GLY A 52 -28.09 5.57 6.41
N VAL A 53 -27.50 5.32 7.58
CA VAL A 53 -28.22 4.81 8.76
C VAL A 53 -29.25 5.82 9.24
N THR A 54 -28.87 7.09 9.37
CA THR A 54 -29.78 8.17 9.80
C THR A 54 -30.93 8.34 8.81
N GLY A 55 -30.64 8.36 7.50
CA GLY A 55 -31.65 8.48 6.45
C GLY A 55 -32.64 7.32 6.46
N LEU A 56 -32.17 6.07 6.57
CA LEU A 56 -33.05 4.91 6.67
C LEU A 56 -33.93 4.94 7.92
N THR A 57 -33.36 5.31 9.06
CA THR A 57 -34.10 5.39 10.34
C THR A 57 -35.19 6.45 10.26
N LEU A 58 -34.87 7.63 9.73
CA LEU A 58 -35.84 8.71 9.52
C LEU A 58 -36.91 8.34 8.48
N LEU A 59 -36.56 7.53 7.48
CA LEU A 59 -37.52 7.07 6.47
C LEU A 59 -38.57 6.15 7.12
N VAL A 60 -38.13 5.18 7.92
CA VAL A 60 -39.02 4.27 8.66
C VAL A 60 -39.93 5.06 9.60
N LEU A 61 -39.37 6.04 10.32
CA LEU A 61 -40.14 6.92 11.19
C LEU A 61 -41.15 7.74 10.39
N ALA A 62 -40.74 8.36 9.27
CA ALA A 62 -41.61 9.18 8.42
C ALA A 62 -42.82 8.38 7.91
N ILE A 63 -42.62 7.11 7.54
CA ILE A 63 -43.69 6.20 7.13
C ILE A 63 -44.63 5.91 8.30
N ALA A 64 -44.09 5.65 9.49
CA ALA A 64 -44.88 5.33 10.68
C ALA A 64 -45.77 6.49 11.16
N VAL A 65 -45.27 7.73 11.10
CA VAL A 65 -46.04 8.94 11.52
C VAL A 65 -46.66 9.73 10.37
N GLY A 66 -46.56 9.26 9.12
CA GLY A 66 -47.13 9.95 7.94
C GLY A 66 -46.53 11.33 7.64
N ALA A 67 -45.30 11.59 8.09
CA ALA A 67 -44.68 12.90 8.06
C ALA A 67 -43.86 13.12 6.77
N VAL A 68 -44.48 13.73 5.75
CA VAL A 68 -43.87 13.96 4.42
C VAL A 68 -42.53 14.71 4.50
N ARG A 69 -42.41 15.74 5.36
CA ARG A 69 -41.17 16.50 5.53
C ARG A 69 -40.00 15.64 6.02
N LEU A 70 -40.27 14.71 6.94
CA LEU A 70 -39.26 13.75 7.42
C LEU A 70 -38.85 12.79 6.29
N GLY A 71 -39.80 12.37 5.45
CA GLY A 71 -39.53 11.54 4.28
C GLY A 71 -38.59 12.21 3.27
N ILE A 72 -38.76 13.51 3.01
CA ILE A 72 -37.87 14.27 2.12
C ILE A 72 -36.45 14.34 2.69
N ILE A 73 -36.31 14.66 3.98
CA ILE A 73 -35.00 14.73 4.66
C ILE A 73 -34.32 13.36 4.64
N ALA A 74 -35.07 12.30 4.95
CA ALA A 74 -34.61 10.93 4.91
C ALA A 74 -34.10 10.54 3.51
N GLY A 75 -34.88 10.85 2.47
CA GLY A 75 -34.50 10.62 1.07
C GLY A 75 -33.22 11.33 0.67
N ALA A 76 -33.05 12.59 1.08
CA ALA A 76 -31.82 13.36 0.83
C ALA A 76 -30.59 12.74 1.50
N LEU A 77 -30.72 12.26 2.75
CA LEU A 77 -29.64 11.60 3.47
C LEU A 77 -29.25 10.25 2.85
N VAL A 78 -30.23 9.45 2.41
CA VAL A 78 -29.97 8.21 1.69
C VAL A 78 -29.28 8.50 0.35
N ALA A 79 -29.77 9.48 -0.42
CA ALA A 79 -29.15 9.89 -1.67
C ALA A 79 -27.70 10.37 -1.49
N LEU A 80 -27.43 11.14 -0.42
CA LEU A 80 -26.08 11.56 -0.04
C LEU A 80 -25.18 10.36 0.27
N SER A 81 -25.67 9.39 1.05
CA SER A 81 -24.93 8.16 1.35
C SER A 81 -24.55 7.40 0.07
N LEU A 82 -25.49 7.22 -0.84
CA LEU A 82 -25.26 6.55 -2.12
C LEU A 82 -24.24 7.29 -3.00
N THR A 83 -24.27 8.62 -3.03
CA THR A 83 -23.29 9.41 -3.78
C THR A 83 -21.88 9.28 -3.20
N LEU A 84 -21.76 9.27 -1.87
CA LEU A 84 -20.47 9.03 -1.18
C LEU A 84 -19.93 7.63 -1.49
N VAL A 85 -20.77 6.59 -1.45
CA VAL A 85 -20.42 5.21 -1.83
C VAL A 85 -19.95 5.15 -3.28
N ALA A 86 -20.68 5.78 -4.20
CA ALA A 86 -20.33 5.82 -5.62
C ALA A 86 -18.98 6.53 -5.86
N PHE A 87 -18.73 7.64 -5.16
CA PHE A 87 -17.45 8.35 -5.22
C PHE A 87 -16.31 7.50 -4.65
N GLY A 88 -16.52 6.85 -3.50
CA GLY A 88 -15.56 5.92 -2.91
C GLY A 88 -15.21 4.78 -3.87
N ALA A 89 -16.21 4.15 -4.49
CA ALA A 89 -16.01 3.10 -5.50
C ALA A 89 -15.23 3.60 -6.73
N ARG A 90 -15.51 4.82 -7.21
CA ARG A 90 -14.76 5.45 -8.30
C ARG A 90 -13.30 5.69 -7.93
N GLN A 91 -13.03 6.18 -6.72
CA GLN A 91 -11.66 6.37 -6.23
C GLN A 91 -10.95 5.03 -6.08
N ARG A 92 -11.62 3.99 -5.54
CA ARG A 92 -11.07 2.63 -5.45
C ARG A 92 -10.62 2.08 -6.81
N ARG A 93 -11.42 2.32 -7.86
CA ARG A 93 -11.04 1.98 -9.24
C ARG A 93 -9.85 2.82 -9.73
N ALA A 94 -9.79 4.10 -9.37
CA ALA A 94 -8.67 4.97 -9.71
C ALA A 94 -7.35 4.54 -9.03
N CYS A 95 -7.39 3.91 -7.85
CA CYS A 95 -6.21 3.37 -7.17
C CYS A 95 -5.40 2.40 -8.04
N HIS A 96 -6.09 1.64 -8.89
CA HIS A 96 -5.48 0.66 -9.79
C HIS A 96 -5.06 1.25 -11.14
N ARG A 97 -5.62 2.40 -11.53
CA ARG A 97 -5.36 3.05 -12.83
C ARG A 97 -4.27 4.11 -12.77
N ARG A 98 -4.08 4.76 -11.62
CA ARG A 98 -3.07 5.82 -11.49
C ARG A 98 -1.65 5.26 -11.45
N PRO A 99 -0.65 6.00 -11.96
CA PRO A 99 0.75 5.67 -11.77
C PRO A 99 1.08 5.61 -10.28
N ALA A 100 1.90 4.64 -9.90
CA ALA A 100 2.40 4.42 -8.56
C ALA A 100 3.82 3.85 -8.61
N PRO A 101 4.56 3.87 -7.48
CA PRO A 101 5.94 3.38 -7.45
C PRO A 101 6.05 1.94 -7.98
N VAL A 102 7.02 1.73 -8.86
CA VAL A 102 7.30 0.40 -9.45
C VAL A 102 8.33 -0.32 -8.59
N TRP A 103 8.09 -1.58 -8.28
CA TRP A 103 9.00 -2.46 -7.56
C TRP A 103 9.55 -3.50 -8.52
N ALA A 104 10.87 -3.54 -8.66
CA ALA A 104 11.59 -4.59 -9.37
C ALA A 104 12.34 -5.46 -8.37
N VAL A 105 12.08 -6.76 -8.40
CA VAL A 105 12.68 -7.77 -7.51
C VAL A 105 13.46 -8.73 -8.38
N ASP A 106 14.79 -8.75 -8.23
CA ASP A 106 15.70 -9.57 -9.03
C ASP A 106 16.65 -10.38 -8.12
N ARG A 107 17.60 -11.09 -8.70
CA ARG A 107 18.60 -11.85 -7.92
C ARG A 107 19.61 -10.95 -7.20
N ARG A 108 19.78 -9.70 -7.62
CA ARG A 108 20.69 -8.74 -6.99
C ARG A 108 20.05 -8.14 -5.74
N GLY A 109 18.74 -7.93 -5.74
CA GLY A 109 18.02 -7.32 -4.63
C GLY A 109 16.64 -6.78 -5.01
N VAL A 110 16.25 -5.73 -4.29
CA VAL A 110 14.97 -5.01 -4.49
C VAL A 110 15.25 -3.58 -4.94
N THR A 111 14.64 -3.18 -6.05
CA THR A 111 14.69 -1.82 -6.61
C THR A 111 13.29 -1.20 -6.53
N ILE A 112 13.18 0.03 -6.06
CA ILE A 112 11.90 0.74 -5.88
C ILE A 112 11.98 2.05 -6.64
N ASP A 113 11.13 2.22 -7.64
CA ASP A 113 11.01 3.41 -8.50
C ASP A 113 12.37 3.88 -9.05
N GLY A 114 13.19 2.92 -9.49
CA GLY A 114 14.55 3.16 -9.98
C GLY A 114 15.62 3.32 -8.91
N VAL A 115 15.27 3.29 -7.62
CA VAL A 115 16.22 3.37 -6.49
C VAL A 115 16.58 1.98 -6.00
N GLY A 116 17.85 1.59 -6.14
CA GLY A 116 18.35 0.27 -5.79
C GLY A 116 19.43 -0.22 -6.77
N PRO A 117 19.72 -1.52 -6.82
CA PRO A 117 19.11 -2.60 -6.03
C PRO A 117 19.61 -2.60 -4.57
N VAL A 118 18.68 -2.72 -3.62
CA VAL A 118 19.00 -3.00 -2.21
C VAL A 118 19.32 -4.49 -2.09
N PRO A 119 20.57 -4.90 -1.82
CA PRO A 119 20.95 -6.30 -1.89
C PRO A 119 20.27 -7.18 -0.85
N TRP A 120 19.99 -8.45 -1.19
CA TRP A 120 19.32 -9.39 -0.28
C TRP A 120 20.05 -9.59 1.06
N GLY A 121 21.38 -9.54 1.07
CA GLY A 121 22.19 -9.61 2.31
C GLY A 121 22.05 -8.38 3.22
N GLU A 122 21.51 -7.28 2.69
CA GLU A 122 21.21 -6.06 3.43
C GLU A 122 19.77 -6.02 3.95
N LEU A 123 18.94 -6.96 3.52
CA LEU A 123 17.53 -7.07 3.87
C LEU A 123 17.32 -8.17 4.92
N GLU A 124 16.38 -7.93 5.82
CA GLU A 124 15.76 -8.95 6.66
C GLU A 124 14.50 -9.48 5.97
N PRO A 125 14.09 -10.71 6.30
CA PRO A 125 12.83 -11.24 5.80
C PRO A 125 11.66 -10.34 6.24
N PRO A 126 10.60 -10.24 5.42
CA PRO A 126 9.42 -9.44 5.73
C PRO A 126 8.81 -9.82 7.09
N ARG A 127 8.67 -8.86 8.02
CA ARG A 127 8.08 -9.09 9.35
C ARG A 127 7.05 -8.04 9.75
N TRP A 128 6.15 -8.42 10.66
CA TRP A 128 5.24 -7.46 11.30
C TRP A 128 6.05 -6.63 12.27
N ARG A 129 5.90 -5.30 12.20
CA ARG A 129 6.55 -4.35 13.09
C ARG A 129 5.56 -3.28 13.50
N LEU A 130 5.69 -2.81 14.73
CA LEU A 130 5.02 -1.60 15.19
C LEU A 130 5.84 -0.41 14.69
N GLU A 131 5.23 0.46 13.90
CA GLU A 131 5.88 1.67 13.38
C GLU A 131 5.04 2.90 13.65
N PHE A 132 5.73 4.01 13.92
CA PHE A 132 5.09 5.31 13.96
C PHE A 132 4.58 5.68 12.57
N THR A 133 3.30 6.03 12.48
CA THR A 133 2.69 6.49 11.24
C THR A 133 2.45 7.98 11.34
N PRO A 134 3.24 8.83 10.66
CA PRO A 134 3.10 10.28 10.75
C PRO A 134 1.72 10.76 10.30
N THR A 135 1.06 10.01 9.41
CA THR A 135 -0.27 10.34 8.88
C THR A 135 -1.41 10.18 9.88
N HIS A 136 -1.24 9.41 10.95
CA HIS A 136 -2.30 9.09 11.91
C HIS A 136 -1.94 9.47 13.36
N GLY A 137 -0.82 10.17 13.57
CA GLY A 137 -0.39 10.62 14.90
C GLY A 137 -0.14 9.49 15.91
N GLY A 138 0.04 8.25 15.46
CA GLY A 138 0.07 7.06 16.31
C GLY A 138 0.91 5.91 15.77
N LEU A 139 1.15 4.93 16.64
CA LEU A 139 1.84 3.69 16.31
C LEU A 139 0.86 2.70 15.65
N ASN A 140 1.24 2.14 14.49
CA ASN A 140 0.45 1.13 13.79
C ASN A 140 1.30 -0.11 13.48
N TRP A 141 0.67 -1.28 13.54
CA TRP A 141 1.28 -2.53 13.08
C TRP A 141 1.29 -2.60 11.55
N VAL A 142 2.47 -2.72 10.96
CA VAL A 142 2.67 -2.80 9.52
C VAL A 142 3.62 -3.94 9.14
N ARG A 143 3.41 -4.54 7.96
CA ARG A 143 4.40 -5.43 7.33
C ARG A 143 5.44 -4.56 6.60
N ALA A 144 6.70 -4.74 6.96
CA ALA A 144 7.80 -4.02 6.34
C ALA A 144 8.99 -4.95 6.07
N LEU A 145 9.75 -4.59 5.04
CA LEU A 145 11.06 -5.12 4.71
C LEU A 145 12.08 -4.21 5.38
N SER A 146 12.78 -4.73 6.39
CA SER A 146 13.75 -3.96 7.16
C SER A 146 15.17 -4.24 6.70
N LEU A 147 16.05 -3.24 6.79
CA LEU A 147 17.48 -3.46 6.63
C LEU A 147 18.04 -4.20 7.86
N THR A 148 19.01 -5.09 7.64
CA THR A 148 19.63 -5.91 8.71
C THR A 148 20.33 -5.05 9.75
N LEU A 149 19.95 -5.20 11.02
CA LEU A 149 20.47 -4.39 12.13
C LEU A 149 21.99 -4.51 12.32
N VAL A 150 22.59 -5.66 11.99
CA VAL A 150 24.02 -5.96 12.24
C VAL A 150 24.97 -5.08 11.41
N ALA A 151 24.48 -4.41 10.37
CA ALA A 151 25.29 -3.56 9.49
C ALA A 151 24.88 -2.08 9.51
N LEU A 152 24.14 -1.66 10.55
CA LEU A 152 23.60 -0.31 10.71
C LEU A 152 24.67 0.78 10.54
N GLY A 153 25.88 0.65 11.11
CA GLY A 153 26.89 1.73 11.02
C GLY A 153 27.38 2.08 9.61
N ALA A 154 27.73 1.08 8.79
CA ALA A 154 28.25 1.30 7.43
C ALA A 154 27.14 1.44 6.38
N ARG A 155 26.01 0.73 6.55
CA ARG A 155 24.90 0.75 5.60
C ARG A 155 23.97 1.95 5.81
N GLN A 156 23.92 2.51 7.02
CA GLN A 156 23.29 3.82 7.29
C GLN A 156 23.98 4.94 6.55
N ARG A 157 25.32 4.93 6.46
CA ARG A 157 26.05 5.92 5.64
C ARG A 157 25.60 5.83 4.18
N ARG A 158 25.65 4.64 3.58
CA ARG A 158 25.26 4.45 2.17
C ARG A 158 23.82 4.90 1.87
N ALA A 159 22.88 4.65 2.79
CA ALA A 159 21.50 5.11 2.63
C ALA A 159 21.33 6.62 2.88
N LEU A 160 22.14 7.23 3.76
CA LEU A 160 22.18 8.68 3.98
C LEU A 160 22.87 9.42 2.82
N ASP A 161 23.81 8.77 2.14
CA ASP A 161 24.54 9.25 0.97
C ASP A 161 23.65 9.30 -0.29
N LEU A 162 22.49 8.61 -0.27
CA LEU A 162 21.50 8.73 -1.34
C LEU A 162 20.93 10.15 -1.39
N HIS A 163 20.67 10.63 -2.60
CA HIS A 163 19.98 11.91 -2.82
C HIS A 163 18.65 11.94 -2.01
N PRO A 164 18.26 13.07 -1.37
CA PRO A 164 17.04 13.15 -0.57
C PRO A 164 15.77 12.60 -1.24
N GLN A 165 15.65 12.78 -2.55
CA GLN A 165 14.53 12.24 -3.33
C GLN A 165 14.55 10.70 -3.39
N ALA A 166 15.73 10.09 -3.58
CA ALA A 166 15.89 8.64 -3.56
C ALA A 166 15.66 8.06 -2.15
N ARG A 167 16.07 8.79 -1.12
CA ARG A 167 15.74 8.45 0.28
C ARG A 167 14.24 8.48 0.56
N ALA A 168 13.51 9.44 0.00
CA ALA A 168 12.06 9.52 0.16
C ALA A 168 11.33 8.36 -0.53
N VAL A 169 11.86 7.86 -1.66
CA VAL A 169 11.33 6.68 -2.36
C VAL A 169 11.53 5.39 -1.55
N LEU A 170 12.68 5.22 -0.89
CA LEU A 170 12.91 4.08 0.00
C LEU A 170 12.18 4.25 1.35
N ASN A 171 12.07 5.48 1.83
CA ASN A 171 11.46 5.84 3.11
C ASN A 171 10.12 6.58 2.93
N VAL A 172 9.19 6.08 2.11
CA VAL A 172 7.89 6.76 1.87
C VAL A 172 7.12 7.09 3.17
N ALA A 173 7.47 6.48 4.31
CA ALA A 173 6.93 6.78 5.63
C ALA A 173 7.79 7.69 6.54
N ALA A 174 9.04 8.02 6.18
CA ALA A 174 9.90 8.89 6.98
C ALA A 174 9.78 10.34 6.51
N THR A 175 8.67 11.01 6.84
CA THR A 175 8.74 12.47 6.97
C THR A 175 9.76 12.78 8.08
N PRO A 176 10.76 13.64 7.85
CA PRO A 176 11.70 14.03 8.89
C PRO A 176 10.93 14.76 9.99
N VAL A 177 10.85 14.17 11.18
CA VAL A 177 10.29 14.81 12.37
C VAL A 177 11.46 15.45 13.13
N GLY A 178 11.76 16.72 12.84
CA GLY A 178 12.72 17.54 13.61
C GLY A 178 14.19 17.50 13.17
N SER A 179 15.06 18.15 13.96
CA SER A 179 16.51 18.32 13.74
C SER A 179 17.35 17.09 14.06
N HIS A 180 16.72 16.01 14.54
CA HIS A 180 17.36 14.71 14.72
C HIS A 180 16.82 13.76 13.65
N THR A 181 17.64 13.51 12.63
CA THR A 181 17.35 12.55 11.56
C THR A 181 17.08 11.16 12.16
N PRO A 182 15.87 10.58 12.00
CA PRO A 182 15.68 9.21 12.40
C PRO A 182 16.55 8.29 11.53
N LEU A 183 17.25 7.39 12.22
CA LEU A 183 17.89 6.19 11.68
C LEU A 183 16.90 5.46 10.73
N LEU A 184 17.41 4.98 9.60
CA LEU A 184 16.72 4.19 8.55
C LEU A 184 15.41 3.54 9.01
N HIS A 185 14.28 4.00 8.47
CA HIS A 185 12.99 3.37 8.68
C HIS A 185 12.85 2.10 7.83
N PRO A 186 12.10 1.09 8.29
CA PRO A 186 11.80 -0.08 7.47
C PRO A 186 11.05 0.30 6.20
N VAL A 187 11.34 -0.37 5.09
CA VAL A 187 10.65 -0.17 3.81
C VAL A 187 9.28 -0.84 3.91
N ARG A 188 8.22 -0.05 3.95
CA ARG A 188 6.85 -0.56 4.00
C ARG A 188 6.52 -1.29 2.71
N ILE A 189 5.96 -2.50 2.83
CA ILE A 189 5.52 -3.27 1.67
C ILE A 189 4.09 -2.82 1.32
N PRO A 190 3.86 -2.13 0.19
CA PRO A 190 2.53 -1.67 -0.19
C PRO A 190 1.67 -2.83 -0.71
N MET A 191 0.40 -2.56 -0.98
CA MET A 191 -0.39 -3.43 -1.86
C MET A 191 0.13 -3.30 -3.29
N MET A 192 0.19 -4.40 -4.04
CA MET A 192 0.64 -4.42 -5.43
C MET A 192 -0.56 -4.59 -6.36
N LYS A 193 -0.51 -3.97 -7.55
CA LYS A 193 -1.54 -4.16 -8.57
C LYS A 193 -1.57 -5.63 -8.99
N GLY A 194 -2.77 -6.21 -9.00
CA GLY A 194 -2.98 -7.60 -9.39
C GLY A 194 -2.41 -8.64 -8.42
N THR A 195 -1.86 -8.25 -7.25
CA THR A 195 -1.30 -9.20 -6.28
C THR A 195 -1.73 -8.80 -4.85
N PRO A 196 -2.41 -9.69 -4.11
CA PRO A 196 -2.72 -9.43 -2.70
C PRO A 196 -1.45 -9.20 -1.87
N ARG A 197 -1.52 -8.33 -0.86
CA ARG A 197 -0.36 -8.00 -0.01
C ARG A 197 0.26 -9.24 0.65
N GLY A 198 -0.58 -10.19 1.09
CA GLY A 198 -0.11 -11.44 1.70
C GLY A 198 0.72 -12.29 0.75
N GLU A 199 0.25 -12.45 -0.49
CA GLU A 199 0.96 -13.19 -1.56
C GLU A 199 2.29 -12.53 -1.89
N PHE A 200 2.31 -11.20 -2.03
CA PHE A 200 3.56 -10.49 -2.32
C PHE A 200 4.57 -10.60 -1.16
N VAL A 201 4.11 -10.53 0.09
CA VAL A 201 4.95 -10.74 1.28
C VAL A 201 5.50 -12.17 1.33
N ALA A 202 4.69 -13.17 1.01
CA ALA A 202 5.10 -14.57 0.96
C ALA A 202 6.16 -14.80 -0.13
N PHE A 203 5.97 -14.23 -1.33
CA PHE A 203 6.98 -14.23 -2.39
C PHE A 203 8.30 -13.61 -1.93
N LEU A 204 8.29 -12.42 -1.33
CA LEU A 204 9.51 -11.77 -0.82
C LEU A 204 10.23 -12.62 0.24
N ALA A 205 9.49 -13.32 1.10
CA ALA A 205 10.07 -14.22 2.08
C ALA A 205 10.73 -15.44 1.43
N GLN A 206 10.11 -16.03 0.40
CA GLN A 206 10.67 -17.15 -0.36
C GLN A 206 11.94 -16.74 -1.13
N ALA A 207 11.90 -15.61 -1.84
CA ALA A 207 13.05 -15.07 -2.57
C ALA A 207 14.22 -14.77 -1.61
N HIS A 208 13.95 -14.19 -0.44
CA HIS A 208 14.96 -13.93 0.58
C HIS A 208 15.62 -15.22 1.10
N ALA A 209 14.82 -16.25 1.38
CA ALA A 209 15.31 -17.53 1.86
C ALA A 209 16.22 -18.22 0.84
N GLU A 210 15.83 -18.20 -0.44
CA GLU A 210 16.61 -18.78 -1.55
C GLU A 210 17.94 -18.04 -1.75
N MET A 211 17.95 -16.71 -1.66
CA MET A 211 19.18 -15.92 -1.82
C MET A 211 20.14 -16.01 -0.63
N ARG A 212 19.68 -16.50 0.54
CA ARG A 212 20.54 -16.75 1.70
C ARG A 212 21.13 -18.16 1.75
N ASN A 213 20.52 -19.12 1.06
CA ASN A 213 20.96 -20.50 0.97
C ASN A 213 21.16 -20.88 -0.51
N PRO A 214 22.17 -20.30 -1.18
CA PRO A 214 22.41 -20.51 -2.60
C PRO A 214 22.78 -21.96 -2.94
#